data_AF-A0A1V6CA66-F1
#
_entry.id   AF-A0A1V6CA66-F1
#
_cell.length_a   1.000
_cell.length_b   1.000
_cell.length_c   1.000
_cell.angle_alpha   90.00
_cell.angle_beta   90.00
_cell.angle_gamma   90.00
#
_symmetry.space_group_name_H-M   'P 1'
#
loop_
_entity.id
_entity.type
_entity.pdbx_description
1 polymer ?
#
loop_
_entity_poly.entity_id
_entity_poly.type
_entity_poly.pdbx_seq_one_letter_code
_entity_poly.pdbx_strand_id
1 'polypeptide(L)'
;MKKFFILTLAFLVVLTSSPSGFGTLAQEVSDLKLIVVAADFSDAPHKSEFSNMCDELFSESGQSLNRFYKEVSSGTIKVSQGSFLKGGWVRMPKPITYYAQDNEESFDIRCHEMIDALMHEAAKNGLDFDEYIKSWSQPPCVCIVVSGGCEGYTNFPKNDGFWPHMSMSSVTIDGKTIEFLYVLVCEEQSVNSTASQVMAHEFGHIMGLADLYDYDCGGPFKEGDCGYPVTCFDIMAARHKGLGMSGFHREKMSFLRPVVVGQSGEYDIPPITTNANGSYLIVPIEGTKEYLALEYRKKEGIDAFWGGIPSEGLLIYKIDDSVTYRHRFNSGDKNNHYAVEILNPGKTEWHENACYSIESGHAIASPKTDPSTLPFDKNYTKIVTVEVLSKLGPTLKVRITIAPKENVFFSMDKNWAVTGDLHKTCFRVKIFNKGSNPVMLDCDPQVFGEKNVKLNPDNGKEISLVLSYPKNKLGERLVERSFSVESENQTFFFKVLLRNAYFIMDYNSNGVIEEEDLLKIFSGLNTKEMKYDLDGDGVVGYGDFIVASRYIGVKYK
;
A
#
# COMPACT_ATOMS: atom_id res chain seq x y z
N MET A 1 25.09 18.59 60.46
CA MET A 1 24.13 17.51 60.11
C MET A 1 24.00 17.48 58.60
N LYS A 2 24.26 16.30 58.02
CA LYS A 2 24.39 16.01 56.58
C LYS A 2 23.09 16.33 55.83
N LYS A 3 23.16 17.06 54.71
CA LYS A 3 22.15 17.00 53.64
C LYS A 3 22.83 16.39 52.42
N PHE A 4 22.45 15.16 52.12
CA PHE A 4 22.86 14.38 50.96
C PHE A 4 22.20 14.97 49.70
N PHE A 5 23.01 15.21 48.68
CA PHE A 5 22.60 15.37 47.29
C PHE A 5 22.14 14.00 46.78
N ILE A 6 20.91 13.89 46.28
CA ILE A 6 20.50 12.80 45.40
C ILE A 6 20.15 13.45 44.06
N LEU A 7 21.01 13.18 43.08
CA LEU A 7 20.81 13.45 41.66
C LEU A 7 19.81 12.40 41.16
N THR A 8 18.60 12.79 40.76
CA THR A 8 17.69 11.90 40.03
C THR A 8 17.80 12.23 38.55
N LEU A 9 18.40 11.30 37.80
CA LEU A 9 18.51 11.30 36.35
C LEU A 9 17.09 11.21 35.76
N ALA A 10 16.60 12.29 35.15
CA ALA A 10 15.34 12.26 34.42
C ALA A 10 15.59 11.70 33.01
N PHE A 11 15.23 10.43 32.80
CA PHE A 11 15.07 9.85 31.47
C PHE A 11 13.82 10.47 30.84
N LEU A 12 14.02 11.29 29.81
CA LEU A 12 12.95 11.87 29.00
C LEU A 12 12.46 10.78 28.03
N VAL A 13 11.46 10.00 28.45
CA VAL A 13 10.69 9.14 27.54
C VAL A 13 9.64 10.04 26.88
N VAL A 14 9.87 10.40 25.63
CA VAL A 14 8.86 11.02 24.78
C VAL A 14 7.90 9.90 24.35
N LEU A 15 6.82 9.71 25.12
CA LEU A 15 5.65 8.96 24.67
C LEU A 15 4.94 9.82 23.63
N THR A 16 5.13 9.52 22.35
CA THR A 16 4.24 10.04 21.29
C THR A 16 2.91 9.30 21.43
N SER A 17 1.91 10.01 21.92
CA SER A 17 0.51 9.58 21.93
C SER A 17 -0.01 9.44 20.49
N SER A 18 -0.32 8.21 20.08
CA SER A 18 -1.12 7.94 18.87
C SER A 18 -2.60 8.08 19.21
N PRO A 19 -3.38 8.93 18.50
CA PRO A 19 -4.81 9.03 18.72
C PRO A 19 -5.58 8.07 17.80
N SER A 20 -6.23 7.07 18.38
CA SER A 20 -7.58 6.56 18.00
C SER A 20 -7.82 5.17 18.63
N GLY A 21 -9.07 4.92 18.99
CA GLY A 21 -9.50 3.83 19.88
C GLY A 21 -9.13 2.43 19.42
N PHE A 22 -9.09 1.54 20.43
CA PHE A 22 -8.90 0.08 20.36
C PHE A 22 -7.48 -0.47 20.09
N GLY A 23 -6.53 0.31 19.57
CA GLY A 23 -5.17 -0.15 19.24
C GLY A 23 -4.18 -0.39 20.40
N THR A 24 -4.64 -0.56 21.65
CA THR A 24 -3.76 -0.73 22.82
C THR A 24 -4.06 -1.96 23.69
N LEU A 25 -5.07 -2.76 23.31
CA LEU A 25 -5.60 -3.84 24.15
C LEU A 25 -4.60 -4.94 24.51
N ALA A 26 -3.60 -5.21 23.66
CA ALA A 26 -2.80 -6.43 23.77
C ALA A 26 -1.30 -6.25 24.05
N GLN A 27 -0.78 -5.03 24.10
CA GLN A 27 0.65 -4.83 24.42
C GLN A 27 1.01 -5.22 25.86
N GLU A 28 0.02 -5.32 26.77
CA GLU A 28 0.26 -5.70 28.17
C GLU A 28 -0.06 -7.17 28.49
N VAL A 29 -0.59 -7.95 27.55
CA VAL A 29 -1.14 -9.28 27.84
C VAL A 29 -0.44 -10.39 27.08
N SER A 30 0.31 -11.21 27.82
CA SER A 30 1.07 -12.31 27.22
C SER A 30 0.28 -13.61 26.96
N ASP A 31 -0.94 -13.74 27.50
CA ASP A 31 -1.75 -14.96 27.38
C ASP A 31 -3.24 -14.63 27.25
N LEU A 32 -3.76 -14.56 26.04
CA LEU A 32 -5.15 -14.21 25.74
C LEU A 32 -6.01 -15.47 25.76
N LYS A 33 -6.85 -15.60 26.78
CA LYS A 33 -7.84 -16.67 26.87
C LYS A 33 -9.06 -16.32 26.03
N LEU A 34 -9.48 -17.22 25.16
CA LEU A 34 -10.69 -17.02 24.34
C LEU A 34 -11.86 -17.82 24.90
N ILE A 35 -13.02 -17.19 24.97
CA ILE A 35 -14.30 -17.89 25.11
C ILE A 35 -14.66 -18.42 23.72
N VAL A 36 -14.90 -19.72 23.56
CA VAL A 36 -15.33 -20.29 22.27
C VAL A 36 -16.76 -20.78 22.39
N VAL A 37 -17.62 -20.25 21.52
CA VAL A 37 -19.03 -20.66 21.39
C VAL A 37 -19.33 -20.96 19.94
N ALA A 38 -20.22 -21.91 19.68
CA ALA A 38 -20.56 -22.30 18.33
C ALA A 38 -22.06 -22.46 18.11
N ALA A 39 -22.57 -21.95 16.99
CA ALA A 39 -23.97 -21.99 16.60
C ALA A 39 -24.20 -22.94 15.42
N ASP A 40 -25.21 -23.79 15.57
CA ASP A 40 -25.65 -24.76 14.58
C ASP A 40 -27.08 -24.45 14.12
N PHE A 41 -27.38 -24.63 12.82
CA PHE A 41 -28.67 -24.21 12.23
C PHE A 41 -29.42 -25.37 11.55
N SER A 42 -30.74 -25.23 11.42
CA SER A 42 -31.58 -26.24 10.77
C SER A 42 -31.35 -26.36 9.27
N ASP A 43 -31.03 -25.25 8.61
CA ASP A 43 -30.79 -25.13 7.16
C ASP A 43 -29.30 -25.12 6.80
N ALA A 44 -28.41 -25.12 7.80
CA ALA A 44 -26.97 -25.17 7.65
C ALA A 44 -26.34 -25.94 8.81
N PRO A 45 -26.53 -27.27 8.91
CA PRO A 45 -26.01 -28.04 10.04
C PRO A 45 -24.47 -28.14 9.99
N HIS A 46 -23.85 -28.16 11.17
CA HIS A 46 -22.40 -28.35 11.31
C HIS A 46 -21.94 -29.68 10.71
N LYS A 47 -20.71 -29.69 10.23
CA LYS A 47 -20.07 -30.83 9.55
C LYS A 47 -18.90 -31.43 10.33
N SER A 48 -18.40 -30.70 11.32
CA SER A 48 -17.21 -31.02 12.10
C SER A 48 -17.49 -30.99 13.59
N GLU A 49 -16.73 -31.78 14.34
CA GLU A 49 -16.79 -31.77 15.81
C GLU A 49 -16.26 -30.45 16.36
N PHE A 50 -16.86 -29.97 17.45
CA PHE A 50 -16.43 -28.74 18.12
C PHE A 50 -14.94 -28.75 18.50
N SER A 51 -14.40 -29.93 18.82
CA SER A 51 -12.98 -30.12 19.14
C SER A 51 -12.05 -29.76 17.98
N ASN A 52 -12.46 -29.97 16.72
CA ASN A 52 -11.63 -29.64 15.56
C ASN A 52 -11.38 -28.13 15.47
N MET A 53 -12.39 -27.32 15.82
CA MET A 53 -12.26 -25.87 15.87
C MET A 53 -11.37 -25.43 17.02
N CYS A 54 -11.46 -26.11 18.17
CA CYS A 54 -10.55 -25.87 19.29
C CYS A 54 -9.09 -26.18 18.90
N ASP A 55 -8.85 -27.23 18.12
CA ASP A 55 -7.52 -27.56 17.62
C ASP A 55 -6.99 -26.48 16.65
N GLU A 56 -7.84 -25.97 15.74
CA GLU A 56 -7.54 -24.85 14.85
C GLU A 56 -7.25 -23.53 15.59
N LEU A 57 -7.78 -23.38 16.80
CA LEU A 57 -7.54 -22.20 17.63
C LEU A 57 -6.29 -22.34 18.50
N PHE A 58 -6.17 -23.43 19.23
CA PHE A 58 -5.28 -23.50 20.40
C PHE A 58 -4.09 -24.43 20.25
N SER A 59 -4.09 -25.32 19.25
CA SER A 59 -3.03 -26.34 19.12
C SER A 59 -1.64 -25.68 19.07
N GLU A 60 -0.69 -26.23 19.82
CA GLU A 60 0.73 -25.83 19.76
C GLU A 60 1.43 -26.40 18.52
N SER A 61 0.75 -27.28 17.78
CA SER A 61 1.24 -27.94 16.56
C SER A 61 0.25 -27.75 15.40
N GLY A 62 0.70 -27.93 14.15
CA GLY A 62 -0.18 -27.72 12.99
C GLY A 62 -0.44 -26.26 12.66
N GLN A 63 -1.52 -25.96 11.93
CA GLN A 63 -1.88 -24.60 11.51
C GLN A 63 -2.97 -24.09 12.43
N SER A 64 -2.60 -23.29 13.43
CA SER A 64 -3.53 -22.78 14.44
C SER A 64 -3.30 -21.30 14.74
N LEU A 65 -4.34 -20.64 15.28
CA LEU A 65 -4.26 -19.25 15.72
C LEU A 65 -3.16 -19.05 16.77
N ASN A 66 -3.11 -19.92 17.79
CA ASN A 66 -2.08 -19.86 18.84
C ASN A 66 -0.68 -19.97 18.25
N ARG A 67 -0.42 -20.94 17.37
CA ARG A 67 0.90 -21.11 16.78
C ARG A 67 1.30 -19.92 15.91
N PHE A 68 0.37 -19.40 15.10
CA PHE A 68 0.60 -18.22 14.28
C PHE A 68 1.05 -17.03 15.13
N TYR A 69 0.25 -16.65 16.14
CA TYR A 69 0.56 -15.50 16.99
C TYR A 69 1.79 -15.72 17.87
N LYS A 70 2.01 -16.94 18.36
CA LYS A 70 3.20 -17.30 19.11
C LYS A 70 4.47 -17.14 18.27
N GLU A 71 4.44 -17.50 16.98
CA GLU A 71 5.61 -17.37 16.12
C GLU A 71 5.89 -15.90 15.74
N VAL A 72 4.89 -15.18 15.21
CA VAL A 72 5.08 -13.79 14.74
C VAL A 72 5.45 -12.83 15.88
N SER A 73 5.06 -13.15 17.12
CA SER A 73 5.33 -12.37 18.33
C SER A 73 6.52 -12.85 19.15
N SER A 74 7.26 -13.88 18.69
CA SER A 74 8.33 -14.53 19.45
C SER A 74 7.91 -15.00 20.85
N GLY A 75 6.68 -15.48 20.97
CA GLY A 75 6.09 -16.04 22.19
C GLY A 75 5.59 -14.99 23.18
N THR A 76 5.63 -13.70 22.83
CA THR A 76 5.04 -12.65 23.68
C THR A 76 3.53 -12.70 23.69
N ILE A 77 2.89 -13.14 22.60
CA ILE A 77 1.46 -13.43 22.54
C ILE A 77 1.25 -14.93 22.52
N LYS A 78 0.44 -15.41 23.46
CA LYS A 78 -0.12 -16.75 23.48
C LYS A 78 -1.63 -16.65 23.41
N VAL A 79 -2.24 -17.49 22.60
CA VAL A 79 -3.70 -17.64 22.57
C VAL A 79 -4.03 -18.96 23.24
N SER A 80 -4.76 -18.92 24.34
CA SER A 80 -5.05 -20.12 25.12
C SER A 80 -6.54 -20.35 25.29
N GLN A 81 -6.84 -21.61 25.54
CA GLN A 81 -8.17 -22.04 25.90
C GLN A 81 -8.40 -21.75 27.39
N GLY A 82 -9.55 -21.17 27.73
CA GLY A 82 -9.96 -21.07 29.13
C GLY A 82 -10.62 -22.35 29.67
N SER A 83 -11.16 -22.30 30.88
CA SER A 83 -11.76 -23.47 31.53
C SER A 83 -13.11 -23.87 30.94
N PHE A 84 -13.79 -22.96 30.25
CA PHE A 84 -15.06 -23.26 29.59
C PHE A 84 -14.84 -24.08 28.30
N LEU A 85 -15.05 -25.40 28.42
CA LEU A 85 -14.96 -26.40 27.35
C LEU A 85 -16.31 -27.00 26.95
N LYS A 86 -17.40 -26.59 27.60
CA LYS A 86 -18.69 -27.27 27.53
C LYS A 86 -19.62 -26.78 26.41
N GLY A 87 -19.22 -25.77 25.65
CA GLY A 87 -20.06 -25.08 24.68
C GLY A 87 -20.08 -25.71 23.29
N GLY A 88 -20.14 -27.05 23.19
CA GLY A 88 -20.34 -27.73 21.91
C GLY A 88 -21.50 -27.12 21.11
N TRP A 89 -21.58 -27.41 19.82
CA TRP A 89 -22.56 -26.80 18.89
C TRP A 89 -23.95 -26.58 19.50
N VAL A 90 -24.35 -25.32 19.63
CA VAL A 90 -25.67 -24.92 20.13
C VAL A 90 -26.62 -24.81 18.95
N ARG A 91 -27.64 -25.68 18.90
CA ARG A 91 -28.69 -25.59 17.89
C ARG A 91 -29.54 -24.34 18.11
N MET A 92 -29.43 -23.38 17.20
CA MET A 92 -30.23 -22.17 17.20
C MET A 92 -31.69 -22.45 16.81
N PRO A 93 -32.68 -21.75 17.39
CA PRO A 93 -34.10 -21.99 17.14
C PRO A 93 -34.60 -21.46 15.78
N LYS A 94 -33.77 -20.70 15.06
CA LYS A 94 -34.07 -20.10 13.76
C LYS A 94 -32.97 -20.49 12.76
N PRO A 95 -33.27 -20.49 11.45
CA PRO A 95 -32.28 -20.77 10.41
C PRO A 95 -31.15 -19.72 10.35
N ILE A 96 -30.04 -20.05 9.68
CA ILE A 96 -28.93 -19.10 9.46
C ILE A 96 -29.41 -17.85 8.68
N THR A 97 -30.28 -18.06 7.69
CA THR A 97 -30.95 -17.03 6.87
C THR A 97 -31.82 -16.07 7.68
N TYR A 98 -32.11 -16.38 8.96
CA TYR A 98 -32.74 -15.44 9.87
C TYR A 98 -31.71 -14.55 10.58
N TYR A 99 -30.60 -15.10 11.04
CA TYR A 99 -29.61 -14.36 11.84
C TYR A 99 -28.64 -13.54 10.98
N ALA A 100 -28.26 -14.07 9.82
CA ALA A 100 -27.33 -13.46 8.87
C ALA A 100 -28.01 -12.57 7.83
N GLN A 101 -29.15 -11.97 8.20
CA GLN A 101 -29.87 -11.06 7.29
C GLN A 101 -29.10 -9.76 7.13
N ASP A 102 -29.06 -9.26 5.90
CA ASP A 102 -28.55 -7.93 5.61
C ASP A 102 -29.69 -6.92 5.40
N ASN A 103 -29.38 -5.64 5.57
CA ASN A 103 -30.21 -4.55 5.07
C ASN A 103 -29.36 -3.59 4.22
N GLU A 104 -29.96 -2.49 3.75
CA GLU A 104 -29.26 -1.53 2.88
C GLU A 104 -28.06 -0.84 3.56
N GLU A 105 -27.99 -0.82 4.89
CA GLU A 105 -27.03 -0.05 5.67
C GLU A 105 -26.03 -0.91 6.47
N SER A 106 -26.34 -2.19 6.72
CA SER A 106 -25.56 -3.08 7.58
C SER A 106 -25.72 -4.54 7.18
N PHE A 107 -24.64 -5.28 7.37
CA PHE A 107 -24.62 -6.73 7.28
C PHE A 107 -25.05 -7.36 8.61
N ASP A 108 -25.52 -8.61 8.57
CA ASP A 108 -25.71 -9.47 9.74
C ASP A 108 -26.57 -8.84 10.87
N ILE A 109 -27.67 -8.16 10.52
CA ILE A 109 -28.42 -7.26 11.42
C ILE A 109 -29.03 -7.95 12.65
N ARG A 110 -29.19 -9.28 12.61
CA ARG A 110 -29.73 -10.11 13.70
C ARG A 110 -28.68 -10.98 14.38
N CYS A 111 -27.40 -10.80 14.05
CA CYS A 111 -26.30 -11.52 14.70
C CYS A 111 -26.32 -11.36 16.22
N HIS A 112 -26.66 -10.17 16.70
CA HIS A 112 -26.79 -9.89 18.14
C HIS A 112 -27.77 -10.83 18.87
N GLU A 113 -28.87 -11.26 18.25
CA GLU A 113 -29.82 -12.21 18.84
C GLU A 113 -29.19 -13.61 19.02
N MET A 114 -28.37 -14.03 18.05
CA MET A 114 -27.63 -15.29 18.13
C MET A 114 -26.57 -15.23 19.22
N ILE A 115 -25.79 -14.14 19.25
CA ILE A 115 -24.74 -13.92 20.24
C ILE A 115 -25.36 -13.95 21.64
N ASP A 116 -26.47 -13.23 21.87
CA ASP A 116 -27.16 -13.22 23.16
C ASP A 116 -27.56 -14.64 23.62
N ALA A 117 -28.15 -15.43 22.73
CA ALA A 117 -28.56 -16.80 23.04
C ALA A 117 -27.36 -17.72 23.35
N LEU A 118 -26.27 -17.62 22.57
CA LEU A 118 -25.04 -18.40 22.79
C LEU A 118 -24.41 -18.08 24.15
N MET A 119 -24.32 -16.80 24.50
CA MET A 119 -23.71 -16.39 25.76
C MET A 119 -24.55 -16.77 26.98
N HIS A 120 -25.88 -16.67 26.88
CA HIS A 120 -26.77 -17.19 27.92
C HIS A 120 -26.67 -18.70 28.09
N GLU A 121 -26.57 -19.45 27.00
CA GLU A 121 -26.39 -20.90 27.06
C GLU A 121 -25.03 -21.27 27.65
N ALA A 122 -23.97 -20.56 27.28
CA ALA A 122 -22.65 -20.76 27.87
C ALA A 122 -22.65 -20.51 29.39
N ALA A 123 -23.29 -19.42 29.84
CA ALA A 123 -23.41 -19.12 31.26
C ALA A 123 -24.19 -20.19 32.04
N LYS A 124 -25.31 -20.68 31.51
CA LYS A 124 -26.05 -21.81 32.12
C LYS A 124 -25.19 -23.06 32.24
N ASN A 125 -24.26 -23.27 31.31
CA ASN A 125 -23.34 -24.39 31.30
C ASN A 125 -22.05 -24.14 32.11
N GLY A 126 -21.99 -23.04 32.87
CA GLY A 126 -20.93 -22.74 33.83
C GLY A 126 -19.78 -21.91 33.28
N LEU A 127 -19.98 -21.14 32.20
CA LEU A 127 -19.02 -20.11 31.80
C LEU A 127 -18.88 -19.07 32.92
N ASP A 128 -17.67 -18.93 33.44
CA ASP A 128 -17.29 -17.87 34.36
C ASP A 128 -16.53 -16.77 33.61
N PHE A 129 -17.19 -15.62 33.39
CA PHE A 129 -16.60 -14.50 32.66
C PHE A 129 -15.40 -13.88 33.38
N ASP A 130 -15.34 -13.98 34.71
CA ASP A 130 -14.25 -13.40 35.51
C ASP A 130 -12.90 -14.08 35.19
N GLU A 131 -12.90 -15.30 34.63
CA GLU A 131 -11.67 -15.95 34.14
C GLU A 131 -11.06 -15.23 32.92
N TYR A 132 -11.91 -14.63 32.09
CA TYR A 132 -11.55 -14.08 30.78
C TYR A 132 -11.41 -12.55 30.81
N ILE A 133 -11.98 -11.89 31.81
CA ILE A 133 -11.82 -10.46 32.05
C ILE A 133 -10.45 -10.21 32.69
N LYS A 134 -9.54 -9.56 31.97
CA LYS A 134 -8.22 -9.18 32.52
C LYS A 134 -8.21 -7.81 33.18
N SER A 135 -8.94 -6.86 32.59
CA SER A 135 -9.18 -5.54 33.17
C SER A 135 -10.40 -4.90 32.52
N TRP A 136 -10.98 -3.87 33.14
CA TRP A 136 -12.07 -3.10 32.52
C TRP A 136 -11.66 -2.40 31.21
N SER A 137 -10.35 -2.21 30.99
CA SER A 137 -9.78 -1.73 29.74
C SER A 137 -9.48 -2.83 28.72
N GLN A 138 -9.65 -4.11 29.09
CA GLN A 138 -9.42 -5.29 28.26
C GLN A 138 -10.58 -6.27 28.43
N PRO A 139 -11.70 -6.04 27.71
CA PRO A 139 -12.85 -6.93 27.78
C PRO A 139 -12.47 -8.33 27.30
N PRO A 140 -13.22 -9.37 27.72
CA PRO A 140 -12.98 -10.72 27.26
C PRO A 140 -13.17 -10.81 25.74
N CYS A 141 -12.45 -11.73 25.12
CA CYS A 141 -12.56 -12.01 23.70
C CYS A 141 -13.35 -13.29 23.49
N VAL A 142 -14.40 -13.21 22.67
CA VAL A 142 -15.26 -14.33 22.29
C VAL A 142 -14.97 -14.73 20.85
N CYS A 143 -14.60 -15.97 20.62
CA CYS A 143 -14.60 -16.59 19.29
C CYS A 143 -15.96 -17.25 19.07
N ILE A 144 -16.64 -16.81 18.02
CA ILE A 144 -17.95 -17.31 17.61
C ILE A 144 -17.79 -18.06 16.32
N VAL A 145 -18.11 -19.35 16.35
CA VAL A 145 -18.09 -20.18 15.14
C VAL A 145 -19.52 -20.50 14.71
N VAL A 146 -19.84 -20.23 13.46
CA VAL A 146 -21.17 -20.53 12.89
C VAL A 146 -21.06 -21.69 11.91
N SER A 147 -22.00 -22.63 11.96
CA SER A 147 -22.03 -23.75 11.00
C SER A 147 -22.41 -23.27 9.60
N GLY A 148 -22.06 -24.07 8.60
CA GLY A 148 -22.25 -23.70 7.20
C GLY A 148 -21.16 -22.76 6.68
N GLY A 149 -21.41 -22.18 5.52
CA GLY A 149 -20.42 -21.39 4.79
C GLY A 149 -20.57 -19.88 4.98
N CYS A 150 -19.45 -19.19 4.86
CA CYS A 150 -19.47 -17.73 4.88
C CYS A 150 -19.98 -17.13 3.57
N GLU A 151 -20.66 -15.99 3.69
CA GLU A 151 -21.20 -15.23 2.57
C GLU A 151 -20.10 -14.89 1.54
N GLY A 152 -20.31 -15.27 0.29
CA GLY A 152 -19.34 -15.03 -0.79
C GLY A 152 -17.99 -15.73 -0.62
N TYR A 153 -17.82 -16.63 0.35
CA TYR A 153 -16.64 -17.52 0.48
C TYR A 153 -16.93 -18.90 -0.12
N THR A 154 -18.17 -19.35 -0.01
CA THR A 154 -18.61 -20.68 -0.46
C THR A 154 -19.77 -20.54 -1.47
N ASN A 155 -20.45 -21.64 -1.80
CA ASN A 155 -21.69 -21.59 -2.58
C ASN A 155 -22.89 -21.05 -1.75
N PHE A 156 -22.67 -20.48 -0.57
CA PHE A 156 -23.71 -19.80 0.19
C PHE A 156 -24.22 -18.57 -0.59
N PRO A 157 -25.55 -18.43 -0.78
CA PRO A 157 -26.09 -17.28 -1.46
C PRO A 157 -25.72 -15.97 -0.75
N LYS A 158 -25.52 -14.91 -1.54
CA LYS A 158 -25.30 -13.56 -1.04
C LYS A 158 -26.49 -13.11 -0.18
N ASN A 159 -26.24 -12.46 0.96
CA ASN A 159 -27.20 -12.04 1.99
C ASN A 159 -27.91 -13.17 2.78
N ASP A 160 -27.48 -14.43 2.65
CA ASP A 160 -28.09 -15.60 3.30
C ASP A 160 -27.10 -16.36 4.22
N GLY A 161 -25.92 -15.80 4.47
CA GLY A 161 -24.87 -16.38 5.32
C GLY A 161 -24.05 -15.29 5.99
N PHE A 162 -23.27 -15.65 7.01
CA PHE A 162 -22.50 -14.65 7.77
C PHE A 162 -21.25 -14.18 7.03
N TRP A 163 -20.90 -12.92 7.23
CA TRP A 163 -19.59 -12.40 6.87
C TRP A 163 -18.64 -12.49 8.07
N PRO A 164 -17.44 -13.07 7.96
CA PRO A 164 -16.46 -13.04 9.05
C PRO A 164 -16.07 -11.61 9.41
N HIS A 165 -16.11 -11.30 10.71
CA HIS A 165 -15.79 -9.96 11.19
C HIS A 165 -15.40 -9.98 12.66
N MET A 166 -14.71 -8.92 13.07
CA MET A 166 -14.53 -8.51 14.45
C MET A 166 -15.50 -7.37 14.80
N SER A 167 -16.13 -7.43 15.97
CA SER A 167 -16.91 -6.32 16.52
C SER A 167 -17.01 -6.40 18.05
N MET A 168 -17.83 -5.56 18.65
CA MET A 168 -18.11 -5.53 20.08
C MET A 168 -19.58 -5.83 20.32
N SER A 169 -19.86 -6.57 21.38
CA SER A 169 -21.22 -6.86 21.83
C SER A 169 -21.30 -6.79 23.36
N SER A 170 -22.52 -6.91 23.89
CA SER A 170 -22.76 -7.03 25.32
C SER A 170 -23.93 -7.95 25.60
N VAL A 171 -23.89 -8.63 26.74
CA VAL A 171 -24.97 -9.49 27.23
C VAL A 171 -25.24 -9.18 28.69
N THR A 172 -26.50 -9.28 29.12
CA THR A 172 -26.87 -9.13 30.54
C THR A 172 -27.26 -10.47 31.13
N ILE A 173 -26.43 -11.00 32.04
CA ILE A 173 -26.61 -12.30 32.68
C ILE A 173 -26.69 -12.08 34.19
N ASP A 174 -27.75 -12.59 34.82
CA ASP A 174 -28.02 -12.44 36.26
C ASP A 174 -27.94 -10.97 36.76
N GLY A 175 -28.40 -10.04 35.92
CA GLY A 175 -28.41 -8.60 36.22
C GLY A 175 -27.05 -7.90 36.09
N LYS A 176 -26.01 -8.59 35.60
CA LYS A 176 -24.71 -8.01 35.26
C LYS A 176 -24.56 -7.88 33.75
N THR A 177 -24.25 -6.69 33.27
CA THR A 177 -23.89 -6.46 31.86
C THR A 177 -22.41 -6.74 31.66
N ILE A 178 -22.11 -7.57 30.67
CA ILE A 178 -20.76 -7.96 30.27
C ILE A 178 -20.56 -7.50 28.84
N GLU A 179 -19.60 -6.60 28.63
CA GLU A 179 -19.15 -6.16 27.31
C GLU A 179 -17.98 -7.03 26.86
N PHE A 180 -17.94 -7.39 25.58
CA PHE A 180 -16.90 -8.25 25.02
C PHE A 180 -16.61 -7.93 23.56
N LEU A 181 -15.36 -8.15 23.17
CA LEU A 181 -14.99 -8.21 21.76
C LEU A 181 -15.33 -9.61 21.24
N TYR A 182 -15.78 -9.69 20.00
CA TYR A 182 -15.97 -10.98 19.35
C TYR A 182 -15.36 -11.01 17.95
N VAL A 183 -14.88 -12.19 17.59
CA VAL A 183 -14.59 -12.59 16.22
C VAL A 183 -15.64 -13.60 15.82
N LEU A 184 -16.28 -13.39 14.67
CA LEU A 184 -17.18 -14.35 14.06
C LEU A 184 -16.51 -14.97 12.83
N VAL A 185 -16.51 -16.30 12.76
CA VAL A 185 -16.07 -17.06 11.59
C VAL A 185 -17.03 -18.21 11.30
N CYS A 186 -17.06 -18.68 10.06
CA CYS A 186 -17.85 -19.86 9.70
C CYS A 186 -17.00 -21.12 9.66
N GLU A 187 -17.67 -22.26 9.85
CA GLU A 187 -17.07 -23.58 9.75
C GLU A 187 -16.54 -23.85 8.33
N GLU A 188 -17.35 -23.57 7.32
CA GLU A 188 -16.96 -23.78 5.92
C GLU A 188 -16.38 -22.49 5.33
N GLN A 189 -15.14 -22.61 4.85
CA GLN A 189 -14.39 -21.53 4.23
C GLN A 189 -14.24 -21.74 2.72
N SER A 190 -13.77 -20.72 2.01
CA SER A 190 -13.51 -20.80 0.57
C SER A 190 -12.46 -21.87 0.25
N VAL A 191 -12.43 -22.33 -1.01
CA VAL A 191 -11.37 -23.22 -1.49
C VAL A 191 -10.01 -22.54 -1.23
N ASN A 192 -9.13 -23.20 -0.46
CA ASN A 192 -7.82 -22.71 0.02
C ASN A 192 -7.83 -21.74 1.21
N SER A 193 -8.92 -21.62 1.97
CA SER A 193 -8.93 -20.94 3.27
C SER A 193 -9.29 -21.92 4.40
N THR A 194 -8.83 -21.63 5.61
CA THR A 194 -9.19 -22.37 6.84
C THR A 194 -9.80 -21.41 7.86
N ALA A 195 -10.59 -21.93 8.80
CA ALA A 195 -11.16 -21.07 9.83
C ALA A 195 -10.03 -20.43 10.65
N SER A 196 -8.95 -21.17 10.96
CA SER A 196 -7.75 -20.61 11.62
C SER A 196 -7.11 -19.42 10.91
N GLN A 197 -7.11 -19.38 9.58
CA GLN A 197 -6.55 -18.27 8.79
C GLN A 197 -7.42 -17.02 8.90
N VAL A 198 -8.73 -17.17 8.73
CA VAL A 198 -9.69 -16.07 8.88
C VAL A 198 -9.69 -15.57 10.33
N MET A 199 -9.65 -16.48 11.30
CA MET A 199 -9.51 -16.12 12.71
C MET A 199 -8.21 -15.36 12.97
N ALA A 200 -7.09 -15.69 12.31
CA ALA A 200 -5.85 -14.95 12.47
C ALA A 200 -5.95 -13.51 11.97
N HIS A 201 -6.67 -13.30 10.86
CA HIS A 201 -6.99 -11.97 10.32
C HIS A 201 -7.86 -11.16 11.29
N GLU A 202 -9.03 -11.67 11.67
CA GLU A 202 -9.98 -10.96 12.53
C GLU A 202 -9.41 -10.71 13.93
N PHE A 203 -8.65 -11.67 14.46
CA PHE A 203 -7.92 -11.50 15.71
C PHE A 203 -6.85 -10.41 15.58
N GLY A 204 -6.28 -10.21 14.39
CA GLY A 204 -5.38 -9.10 14.10
C GLY A 204 -6.02 -7.75 14.38
N HIS A 205 -7.31 -7.58 14.04
CA HIS A 205 -8.05 -6.37 14.37
C HIS A 205 -8.25 -6.16 15.88
N ILE A 206 -8.47 -7.24 16.65
CA ILE A 206 -8.50 -7.16 18.12
C ILE A 206 -7.17 -6.64 18.67
N MET A 207 -6.07 -7.06 18.04
CA MET A 207 -4.72 -6.62 18.39
C MET A 207 -4.42 -5.17 17.93
N GLY A 208 -5.27 -4.58 17.10
CA GLY A 208 -5.13 -3.21 16.59
C GLY A 208 -4.55 -3.11 15.18
N LEU A 209 -4.45 -4.22 14.44
CA LEU A 209 -4.02 -4.22 13.05
C LEU A 209 -5.10 -3.66 12.11
N ALA A 210 -4.67 -2.92 11.11
CA ALA A 210 -5.51 -2.42 10.03
C ALA A 210 -5.41 -3.30 8.79
N ASP A 211 -6.47 -3.31 7.98
CA ASP A 211 -6.43 -3.92 6.65
C ASP A 211 -5.49 -3.18 5.72
N LEU A 212 -4.73 -3.95 4.94
CA LEU A 212 -3.80 -3.47 3.91
C LEU A 212 -4.32 -3.70 2.49
N TYR A 213 -5.49 -4.32 2.29
CA TYR A 213 -6.14 -4.31 0.98
C TYR A 213 -6.93 -3.01 0.76
N ASP A 214 -7.25 -2.72 -0.49
CA ASP A 214 -8.00 -1.52 -0.86
C ASP A 214 -9.50 -1.80 -1.07
N TYR A 215 -10.33 -1.25 -0.19
CA TYR A 215 -11.79 -1.28 -0.24
C TYR A 215 -12.39 -0.52 -1.42
N ASP A 216 -11.79 0.60 -1.86
CA ASP A 216 -12.32 1.41 -2.97
C ASP A 216 -12.24 0.64 -4.30
N CYS A 217 -11.30 -0.29 -4.36
CA CYS A 217 -11.08 -1.20 -5.46
C CYS A 217 -11.86 -2.52 -5.36
N GLY A 218 -12.93 -2.57 -4.56
CA GLY A 218 -13.75 -3.77 -4.38
C GLY A 218 -13.29 -4.67 -3.23
N GLY A 219 -12.39 -4.18 -2.38
CA GLY A 219 -11.93 -4.90 -1.20
C GLY A 219 -11.19 -6.17 -1.57
N PRO A 220 -11.21 -7.21 -0.71
CA PRO A 220 -10.43 -8.40 -0.95
C PRO A 220 -11.09 -9.39 -1.94
N PHE A 221 -12.00 -8.90 -2.81
CA PHE A 221 -12.88 -9.69 -3.69
C PHE A 221 -12.65 -9.50 -5.18
N LYS A 222 -12.00 -8.42 -5.62
CA LYS A 222 -11.90 -8.09 -7.04
C LYS A 222 -10.59 -8.56 -7.66
N GLU A 223 -10.68 -9.65 -8.43
CA GLU A 223 -9.70 -10.01 -9.46
C GLU A 223 -9.83 -8.98 -10.63
N GLY A 224 -8.71 -8.38 -11.09
CA GLY A 224 -8.69 -7.38 -12.16
C GLY A 224 -7.97 -6.05 -11.87
N ASP A 225 -8.26 -5.00 -12.67
CA ASP A 225 -7.55 -3.71 -12.89
C ASP A 225 -7.17 -2.82 -11.68
N CYS A 226 -7.29 -3.32 -10.45
CA CYS A 226 -6.90 -2.63 -9.22
C CYS A 226 -5.76 -3.37 -8.50
N GLY A 227 -4.73 -2.64 -8.08
CA GLY A 227 -3.55 -3.22 -7.47
C GLY A 227 -3.86 -3.89 -6.13
N TYR A 228 -3.31 -5.08 -5.93
CA TYR A 228 -3.20 -5.65 -4.59
C TYR A 228 -1.87 -5.18 -4.00
N PRO A 229 -1.86 -4.19 -3.09
CA PRO A 229 -0.62 -3.54 -2.72
C PRO A 229 0.33 -4.46 -1.92
N VAL A 230 -0.20 -5.40 -1.13
CA VAL A 230 0.59 -6.29 -0.25
C VAL A 230 0.29 -7.78 -0.47
N THR A 231 -0.92 -8.14 -0.89
CA THR A 231 -1.38 -9.51 -1.22
C THR A 231 -1.16 -10.55 -0.10
N CYS A 232 -0.52 -11.67 -0.43
CA CYS A 232 -0.33 -12.85 0.37
C CYS A 232 0.79 -12.73 1.41
N PHE A 233 1.53 -11.62 1.43
CA PHE A 233 2.68 -11.48 2.31
C PHE A 233 2.34 -10.89 3.67
N ASP A 234 1.07 -10.52 3.90
CA ASP A 234 0.54 -10.15 5.21
C ASP A 234 -0.87 -10.71 5.38
N ILE A 235 -1.16 -11.28 6.56
CA ILE A 235 -2.48 -11.81 6.89
C ILE A 235 -3.59 -10.76 6.76
N MET A 236 -3.27 -9.47 6.90
CA MET A 236 -4.21 -8.35 6.79
C MET A 236 -4.36 -7.80 5.36
N ALA A 237 -3.70 -8.40 4.38
CA ALA A 237 -3.61 -7.86 3.01
C ALA A 237 -4.36 -8.68 1.95
N ALA A 238 -4.81 -9.88 2.28
CA ALA A 238 -5.63 -10.71 1.40
C ALA A 238 -6.50 -11.68 2.20
N ARG A 239 -7.76 -11.81 1.78
CA ARG A 239 -8.81 -12.58 2.46
C ARG A 239 -8.53 -14.07 2.65
N HIS A 240 -8.08 -14.76 1.60
CA HIS A 240 -7.87 -16.23 1.63
C HIS A 240 -6.46 -16.65 1.19
N LYS A 241 -5.66 -15.67 0.74
CA LYS A 241 -4.26 -15.87 0.38
C LYS A 241 -3.32 -15.15 1.33
N GLY A 242 -3.81 -14.46 2.37
CA GLY A 242 -2.96 -13.81 3.37
C GLY A 242 -2.14 -14.86 4.11
N LEU A 243 -0.82 -14.76 4.04
CA LEU A 243 0.13 -15.69 4.66
C LEU A 243 1.13 -14.90 5.50
N GLY A 244 1.48 -15.45 6.64
CA GLY A 244 2.41 -14.81 7.56
C GLY A 244 1.97 -13.41 8.01
N MET A 245 2.94 -12.62 8.46
CA MET A 245 2.73 -11.23 8.89
C MET A 245 3.98 -10.44 8.51
N SER A 246 3.81 -9.33 7.80
CA SER A 246 4.90 -8.48 7.33
C SER A 246 5.63 -7.82 8.51
N GLY A 247 6.86 -7.40 8.27
CA GLY A 247 7.66 -6.63 9.22
C GLY A 247 7.00 -5.32 9.60
N PHE A 248 6.22 -4.72 8.69
CA PHE A 248 5.43 -3.52 8.97
C PHE A 248 4.43 -3.76 10.11
N HIS A 249 3.61 -4.80 10.01
CA HIS A 249 2.66 -5.12 11.09
C HIS A 249 3.32 -5.64 12.36
N ARG A 250 4.42 -6.41 12.24
CA ARG A 250 5.21 -6.80 13.42
C ARG A 250 5.81 -5.59 14.13
N GLU A 251 6.25 -4.56 13.41
CA GLU A 251 6.72 -3.29 13.98
C GLU A 251 5.58 -2.54 14.67
N LYS A 252 4.43 -2.34 14.01
CA LYS A 252 3.27 -1.65 14.61
C LYS A 252 2.83 -2.31 15.92
N MET A 253 2.93 -3.65 15.98
CA MET A 253 2.64 -4.43 17.19
C MET A 253 3.78 -4.51 18.21
N SER A 254 4.97 -3.98 17.87
CA SER A 254 6.20 -4.13 18.67
C SER A 254 6.63 -5.60 18.86
N PHE A 255 6.21 -6.51 17.99
CA PHE A 255 6.69 -7.89 17.92
C PHE A 255 8.11 -7.98 17.36
N LEU A 256 8.46 -7.01 16.53
CA LEU A 256 9.79 -6.88 15.94
C LEU A 256 10.20 -5.41 15.99
N ARG A 257 11.48 -5.16 16.25
CA ARG A 257 12.06 -3.82 16.14
C ARG A 257 12.84 -3.70 14.83
N PRO A 258 12.54 -2.70 13.97
CA PRO A 258 13.30 -2.49 12.74
C PRO A 258 14.72 -2.01 13.02
N VAL A 259 15.63 -2.33 12.10
CA VAL A 259 16.94 -1.68 12.03
C VAL A 259 16.88 -0.56 10.99
N VAL A 260 17.11 0.67 11.44
CA VAL A 260 17.14 1.85 10.56
C VAL A 260 18.48 1.94 9.85
N VAL A 261 18.44 1.95 8.52
CA VAL A 261 19.61 2.05 7.63
C VAL A 261 19.74 3.48 7.13
N GLY A 262 20.65 4.24 7.75
CA GLY A 262 20.91 5.64 7.39
C GLY A 262 22.09 5.86 6.43
N GLN A 263 22.82 4.81 6.07
CA GLN A 263 24.03 4.90 5.24
C GLN A 263 24.17 3.72 4.27
N SER A 264 24.86 3.96 3.16
CA SER A 264 25.19 2.92 2.19
C SER A 264 26.04 1.82 2.82
N GLY A 265 25.84 0.58 2.40
CA GLY A 265 26.60 -0.56 2.90
C GLY A 265 26.02 -1.90 2.46
N GLU A 266 26.67 -2.97 2.90
CA GLU A 266 26.18 -4.34 2.76
C GLU A 266 25.58 -4.81 4.08
N TYR A 267 24.45 -5.50 4.00
CA TYR A 267 23.67 -5.97 5.13
C TYR A 267 23.30 -7.45 4.91
N ASP A 268 23.41 -8.26 5.96
CA ASP A 268 22.92 -9.64 5.96
C ASP A 268 21.56 -9.66 6.67
N ILE A 269 20.51 -10.03 5.94
CA ILE A 269 19.12 -10.04 6.43
C ILE A 269 18.74 -11.49 6.77
N PRO A 270 18.50 -11.85 8.04
CA PRO A 270 17.89 -13.13 8.40
C PRO A 270 16.43 -13.21 7.94
N PRO A 271 15.89 -14.42 7.68
CA PRO A 271 14.47 -14.58 7.37
C PRO A 271 13.58 -13.96 8.44
N ILE A 272 12.48 -13.30 8.06
CA ILE A 272 11.58 -12.63 8.99
C ILE A 272 10.94 -13.59 10.01
N THR A 273 10.77 -14.86 9.63
CA THR A 273 10.30 -15.97 10.48
C THR A 273 11.19 -16.19 11.72
N THR A 274 12.46 -15.76 11.67
CA THR A 274 13.38 -15.85 12.81
C THR A 274 13.15 -14.77 13.87
N ASN A 275 12.50 -13.65 13.51
CA ASN A 275 12.41 -12.42 14.32
C ASN A 275 13.77 -11.94 14.89
N ALA A 276 14.87 -12.28 14.22
CA ALA A 276 16.21 -11.87 14.65
C ALA A 276 16.44 -10.36 14.40
N ASN A 277 17.34 -9.75 15.17
CA ASN A 277 17.73 -8.37 14.90
C ASN A 277 18.28 -8.23 13.47
N GLY A 278 17.72 -7.30 12.70
CA GLY A 278 18.07 -7.10 11.29
C GLY A 278 17.27 -7.93 10.29
N SER A 279 16.26 -8.70 10.73
CA SER A 279 15.33 -9.40 9.82
C SER A 279 14.32 -8.46 9.13
N TYR A 280 14.20 -7.23 9.64
CA TYR A 280 13.42 -6.14 9.04
C TYR A 280 14.24 -4.85 9.09
N LEU A 281 14.52 -4.28 7.91
CA LEU A 281 15.26 -3.04 7.76
C LEU A 281 14.35 -1.93 7.26
N ILE A 282 14.54 -0.71 7.76
CA ILE A 282 13.90 0.49 7.25
C ILE A 282 14.96 1.41 6.67
N VAL A 283 14.77 1.85 5.43
CA VAL A 283 15.62 2.82 4.73
C VAL A 283 14.81 4.10 4.50
N PRO A 284 14.95 5.11 5.39
CA PRO A 284 14.25 6.38 5.22
C PRO A 284 14.65 7.09 3.93
N ILE A 285 13.67 7.68 3.24
CA ILE A 285 13.95 8.52 2.07
C ILE A 285 14.06 9.98 2.55
N GLU A 286 15.28 10.49 2.59
CA GLU A 286 15.54 11.82 3.11
C GLU A 286 14.77 12.90 2.33
N GLY A 287 14.11 13.81 3.06
CA GLY A 287 13.30 14.89 2.49
C GLY A 287 11.81 14.56 2.34
N THR A 288 11.39 13.33 2.66
CA THR A 288 9.97 12.91 2.64
C THR A 288 9.58 12.21 3.96
N LYS A 289 8.32 11.82 4.09
CA LYS A 289 7.83 10.90 5.14
C LYS A 289 7.78 9.44 4.66
N GLU A 290 8.39 9.16 3.52
CA GLU A 290 8.37 7.82 2.92
C GLU A 290 9.65 7.06 3.22
N TYR A 291 9.55 5.73 3.23
CA TYR A 291 10.70 4.86 3.42
C TYR A 291 10.53 3.55 2.65
N LEU A 292 11.66 2.88 2.39
CA LEU A 292 11.65 1.49 1.94
C LEU A 292 11.77 0.58 3.14
N ALA A 293 10.97 -0.48 3.20
CA ALA A 293 11.11 -1.53 4.21
C ALA A 293 11.49 -2.85 3.55
N LEU A 294 12.51 -3.51 4.10
CA LEU A 294 13.13 -4.70 3.49
C LEU A 294 13.00 -5.87 4.46
N GLU A 295 12.51 -7.00 3.96
CA GLU A 295 12.47 -8.26 4.71
C GLU A 295 12.82 -9.44 3.82
N TYR A 296 13.52 -10.42 4.38
CA TYR A 296 13.81 -11.67 3.69
C TYR A 296 12.72 -12.70 4.03
N ARG A 297 12.05 -13.24 3.00
CA ARG A 297 11.03 -14.28 3.13
C ARG A 297 11.55 -15.64 2.68
N LYS A 298 11.21 -16.66 3.46
CA LYS A 298 11.44 -18.07 3.17
C LYS A 298 10.20 -18.86 3.51
N LYS A 299 9.92 -19.92 2.76
CA LYS A 299 8.78 -20.82 2.95
C LYS A 299 9.06 -21.78 4.12
N GLU A 300 9.21 -21.19 5.31
CA GLU A 300 9.43 -21.87 6.58
C GLU A 300 8.58 -21.23 7.67
N GLY A 301 8.36 -21.92 8.80
CA GLY A 301 7.53 -21.38 9.88
C GLY A 301 6.12 -21.02 9.40
N ILE A 302 5.60 -19.87 9.83
CA ILE A 302 4.32 -19.26 9.42
C ILE A 302 4.22 -19.03 7.91
N ASP A 303 5.35 -18.81 7.22
CA ASP A 303 5.35 -18.61 5.76
C ASP A 303 5.21 -19.93 5.00
N ALA A 304 5.21 -21.08 5.69
CA ALA A 304 4.85 -22.38 5.15
C ALA A 304 3.41 -22.81 5.48
N PHE A 305 2.65 -22.03 6.28
CA PHE A 305 1.27 -22.36 6.64
C PHE A 305 0.32 -22.11 5.47
N TRP A 306 -0.86 -22.75 5.48
CA TRP A 306 -1.96 -22.50 4.54
C TRP A 306 -1.54 -22.48 3.05
N GLY A 307 -0.62 -23.38 2.66
CA GLY A 307 -0.09 -23.47 1.28
C GLY A 307 1.24 -22.72 1.07
N GLY A 308 1.58 -21.82 1.98
CA GLY A 308 2.84 -21.09 2.09
C GLY A 308 3.07 -20.07 0.99
N ILE A 309 4.00 -19.14 1.24
CA ILE A 309 4.23 -17.99 0.36
C ILE A 309 4.60 -18.45 -1.06
N PRO A 310 4.24 -17.66 -2.10
CA PRO A 310 4.41 -18.06 -3.50
C PRO A 310 5.87 -17.96 -3.98
N SER A 311 6.69 -17.11 -3.36
CA SER A 311 8.11 -16.99 -3.67
C SER A 311 8.95 -16.65 -2.44
N GLU A 312 10.21 -17.07 -2.48
CA GLU A 312 11.23 -16.77 -1.46
C GLU A 312 12.20 -15.71 -1.99
N GLY A 313 12.73 -14.87 -1.09
CA GLY A 313 13.67 -13.80 -1.44
C GLY A 313 13.37 -12.51 -0.70
N LEU A 314 13.96 -11.41 -1.15
CA LEU A 314 13.79 -10.11 -0.53
C LEU A 314 12.47 -9.48 -0.99
N LEU A 315 11.59 -9.14 -0.05
CA LEU A 315 10.51 -8.20 -0.30
C LEU A 315 10.97 -6.78 0.02
N ILE A 316 10.53 -5.85 -0.81
CA ILE A 316 10.73 -4.42 -0.62
C ILE A 316 9.37 -3.75 -0.63
N TYR A 317 9.02 -3.13 0.48
CA TYR A 317 7.83 -2.31 0.63
C TYR A 317 8.21 -0.85 0.46
N LYS A 318 7.37 -0.06 -0.20
CA LYS A 318 7.36 1.39 -0.11
C LYS A 318 6.25 1.79 0.84
N ILE A 319 6.56 2.63 1.82
CA ILE A 319 5.64 3.02 2.89
C ILE A 319 5.60 4.54 3.00
N ASP A 320 4.41 5.12 3.00
CA ASP A 320 4.14 6.53 3.28
C ASP A 320 3.67 6.70 4.74
N ASP A 321 4.58 7.13 5.61
CA ASP A 321 4.30 7.40 7.03
C ASP A 321 3.58 8.75 7.24
N SER A 322 3.22 9.46 6.16
CA SER A 322 2.33 10.61 6.25
C SER A 322 0.86 10.20 6.48
N VAL A 323 0.50 8.97 6.11
CA VAL A 323 -0.84 8.41 6.27
C VAL A 323 -1.09 8.02 7.71
N THR A 324 -2.21 8.48 8.28
CA THR A 324 -2.58 8.13 9.67
C THR A 324 -3.03 6.68 9.74
N TYR A 325 -2.35 5.87 10.57
CA TYR A 325 -2.67 4.46 10.76
C TYR A 325 -4.07 4.27 11.36
N ARG A 326 -4.94 3.57 10.63
CA ARG A 326 -6.33 3.26 10.99
C ARG A 326 -6.85 2.13 10.10
N HIS A 327 -7.96 1.52 10.48
CA HIS A 327 -8.67 0.53 9.66
C HIS A 327 -8.88 1.04 8.22
N ARG A 328 -8.75 0.12 7.24
CA ARG A 328 -8.69 0.42 5.79
C ARG A 328 -7.49 1.30 5.43
N PHE A 329 -6.29 0.91 5.88
CA PHE A 329 -5.10 1.77 5.82
C PHE A 329 -4.71 2.16 4.40
N ASN A 330 -4.92 1.25 3.44
CA ASN A 330 -4.66 1.48 2.03
C ASN A 330 -5.85 2.06 1.25
N SER A 331 -6.93 2.49 1.92
CA SER A 331 -8.13 3.03 1.28
C SER A 331 -8.40 4.50 1.60
N GLY A 332 -9.04 5.18 0.65
CA GLY A 332 -9.61 6.51 0.85
C GLY A 332 -8.61 7.67 0.92
N ASP A 333 -7.30 7.44 0.77
CA ASP A 333 -6.34 8.53 0.70
C ASP A 333 -6.17 9.07 -0.73
N LYS A 334 -6.44 10.36 -0.87
CA LYS A 334 -6.54 11.11 -2.14
C LYS A 334 -5.20 11.33 -2.86
N ASN A 335 -4.16 10.63 -2.47
CA ASN A 335 -2.78 10.88 -2.91
C ASN A 335 -2.39 10.09 -4.19
N ASN A 336 -3.34 9.41 -4.85
CA ASN A 336 -3.11 8.58 -6.03
C ASN A 336 -2.10 7.43 -5.82
N HIS A 337 -1.85 7.01 -4.57
CA HIS A 337 -0.96 5.90 -4.21
C HIS A 337 -1.36 5.23 -2.90
N TYR A 338 -0.85 4.02 -2.64
CA TYR A 338 -1.09 3.24 -1.42
C TYR A 338 -0.14 3.66 -0.29
N ALA A 339 -0.63 3.61 0.96
CA ALA A 339 0.19 3.88 2.15
C ALA A 339 1.27 2.82 2.37
N VAL A 340 0.99 1.56 2.02
CA VAL A 340 1.95 0.44 2.02
C VAL A 340 1.78 -0.32 0.73
N GLU A 341 2.82 -0.41 -0.09
CA GLU A 341 2.85 -1.21 -1.32
C GLU A 341 4.13 -2.03 -1.43
N ILE A 342 4.04 -3.22 -2.00
CA ILE A 342 5.19 -4.04 -2.39
C ILE A 342 5.68 -3.57 -3.76
N LEU A 343 6.99 -3.36 -3.87
CA LEU A 343 7.67 -3.26 -5.16
C LEU A 343 7.67 -4.65 -5.80
N ASN A 344 6.71 -4.93 -6.68
CA ASN A 344 6.54 -6.20 -7.39
C ASN A 344 7.24 -6.21 -8.77
N PRO A 345 8.51 -6.65 -8.88
CA PRO A 345 9.23 -6.68 -10.14
C PRO A 345 8.68 -7.72 -11.13
N GLY A 346 8.02 -8.77 -10.63
CA GLY A 346 7.39 -9.80 -11.46
C GLY A 346 6.08 -9.35 -12.10
N LYS A 347 5.49 -8.23 -11.66
CA LYS A 347 4.24 -7.64 -12.17
C LYS A 347 3.07 -8.63 -12.26
N THR A 348 3.08 -9.65 -11.40
CA THR A 348 1.95 -10.57 -11.26
C THR A 348 0.90 -9.95 -10.35
N GLU A 349 -0.37 -10.14 -10.68
CA GLU A 349 -1.50 -9.55 -9.94
C GLU A 349 -1.47 -9.88 -8.43
N TRP A 350 -1.10 -11.13 -8.09
CA TRP A 350 -1.04 -11.61 -6.71
C TRP A 350 0.35 -11.52 -6.07
N HIS A 351 1.29 -10.83 -6.71
CA HIS A 351 2.68 -10.70 -6.25
C HIS A 351 3.41 -12.04 -6.08
N GLU A 352 2.97 -13.07 -6.82
CA GLU A 352 3.59 -14.41 -6.80
C GLU A 352 5.10 -14.37 -7.05
N ASN A 353 5.57 -13.40 -7.84
CA ASN A 353 6.98 -13.20 -8.19
C ASN A 353 7.52 -11.85 -7.68
N ALA A 354 7.03 -11.37 -6.55
CA ALA A 354 7.48 -10.08 -6.01
C ALA A 354 8.82 -10.14 -5.26
N CYS A 355 9.27 -11.33 -4.84
CA CYS A 355 10.54 -11.50 -4.16
C CYS A 355 11.74 -11.26 -5.10
N TYR A 356 12.60 -10.31 -4.73
CA TYR A 356 13.89 -10.06 -5.36
C TYR A 356 14.90 -11.15 -4.97
N SER A 357 15.56 -11.74 -5.96
CA SER A 357 16.61 -12.74 -5.76
C SER A 357 17.50 -12.84 -7.01
N ILE A 358 18.68 -13.45 -6.86
CA ILE A 358 19.54 -13.75 -8.01
C ILE A 358 18.87 -14.80 -8.91
N GLU A 359 18.15 -15.74 -8.30
CA GLU A 359 17.48 -16.87 -8.92
C GLU A 359 16.25 -16.45 -9.74
N SER A 360 15.50 -15.45 -9.28
CA SER A 360 14.34 -14.91 -10.00
C SER A 360 14.73 -13.98 -11.16
N GLY A 361 16.00 -13.59 -11.26
CA GLY A 361 16.48 -12.62 -12.24
C GLY A 361 16.15 -11.15 -11.88
N HIS A 362 15.44 -10.94 -10.79
CA HIS A 362 15.11 -9.63 -10.24
C HIS A 362 15.99 -9.37 -9.01
N ALA A 363 17.26 -9.01 -9.22
CA ALA A 363 18.22 -8.82 -8.13
C ALA A 363 18.38 -7.35 -7.70
N ILE A 364 17.81 -6.38 -8.43
CA ILE A 364 18.03 -4.95 -8.19
C ILE A 364 16.69 -4.21 -8.20
N ALA A 365 16.47 -3.39 -7.18
CA ALA A 365 15.45 -2.35 -7.12
C ALA A 365 16.16 -0.98 -7.08
N SER A 366 15.81 -0.06 -7.97
CA SER A 366 16.46 1.24 -8.08
C SER A 366 15.49 2.30 -8.60
N PRO A 367 15.90 3.58 -8.66
CA PRO A 367 15.09 4.62 -9.30
C PRO A 367 14.76 4.31 -10.77
N LYS A 368 15.59 3.47 -11.43
CA LYS A 368 15.47 3.09 -12.85
C LYS A 368 14.67 1.80 -13.09
N THR A 369 14.37 1.04 -12.05
CA THR A 369 13.61 -0.21 -12.21
C THR A 369 12.12 0.10 -12.29
N ASP A 370 11.37 -0.88 -12.77
CA ASP A 370 9.91 -0.86 -12.73
C ASP A 370 9.45 -2.11 -11.97
N PRO A 371 8.95 -1.97 -10.73
CA PRO A 371 8.65 -0.71 -10.05
C PRO A 371 9.91 0.02 -9.52
N SER A 372 9.76 1.34 -9.36
CA SER A 372 10.84 2.27 -8.96
C SER A 372 10.89 2.46 -7.44
N THR A 373 12.10 2.64 -6.91
CA THR A 373 12.34 3.00 -5.50
C THR A 373 12.13 4.48 -5.18
N LEU A 374 11.78 5.31 -6.18
CA LEU A 374 11.49 6.72 -5.95
C LEU A 374 10.24 6.89 -5.07
N PRO A 375 10.26 7.85 -4.13
CA PRO A 375 9.07 8.20 -3.35
C PRO A 375 8.04 8.93 -4.21
N PHE A 376 6.81 8.99 -3.71
CA PHE A 376 5.71 9.76 -4.29
C PHE A 376 5.90 11.27 -4.09
N ASP A 377 6.32 11.69 -2.88
CA ASP A 377 6.71 13.06 -2.58
C ASP A 377 8.00 13.41 -3.33
N LYS A 378 7.95 14.49 -4.11
CA LYS A 378 9.05 14.96 -4.97
C LYS A 378 10.14 15.73 -4.21
N ASN A 379 9.93 16.02 -2.92
CA ASN A 379 10.85 16.78 -2.07
C ASN A 379 12.07 15.98 -1.59
N TYR A 380 12.18 14.70 -1.94
CA TYR A 380 13.34 13.88 -1.58
C TYR A 380 14.68 14.50 -2.00
N THR A 381 15.69 14.35 -1.15
CA THR A 381 17.07 14.79 -1.36
C THR A 381 18.02 13.63 -1.64
N LYS A 382 17.61 12.40 -1.37
CA LYS A 382 18.37 11.17 -1.62
C LYS A 382 17.53 10.12 -2.32
N ILE A 383 18.21 9.25 -3.06
CA ILE A 383 17.66 8.09 -3.73
C ILE A 383 18.28 6.81 -3.18
N VAL A 384 17.54 5.72 -3.26
CA VAL A 384 17.94 4.42 -2.70
C VAL A 384 17.94 3.36 -3.81
N THR A 385 19.03 2.60 -3.88
CA THR A 385 19.12 1.37 -4.68
C THR A 385 19.37 0.20 -3.74
N VAL A 386 18.68 -0.91 -3.97
CA VAL A 386 18.82 -2.17 -3.22
C VAL A 386 19.22 -3.26 -4.21
N GLU A 387 20.32 -3.94 -3.95
CA GLU A 387 20.86 -5.03 -4.78
C GLU A 387 21.04 -6.30 -3.93
N VAL A 388 20.53 -7.43 -4.40
CA VAL A 388 20.73 -8.75 -3.79
C VAL A 388 22.07 -9.33 -4.27
N LEU A 389 22.97 -9.61 -3.33
CA LEU A 389 24.35 -10.04 -3.60
C LEU A 389 24.59 -11.54 -3.39
N SER A 390 23.69 -12.23 -2.69
CA SER A 390 23.81 -13.66 -2.45
C SER A 390 22.60 -14.44 -2.95
N LYS A 391 22.82 -15.74 -3.17
CA LYS A 391 21.74 -16.72 -3.30
C LYS A 391 20.95 -16.84 -2.00
N LEU A 392 19.77 -17.45 -2.08
CA LEU A 392 18.96 -17.79 -0.91
C LEU A 392 19.75 -18.69 0.07
N GLY A 393 19.61 -18.44 1.36
CA GLY A 393 20.41 -19.10 2.39
C GLY A 393 19.91 -18.80 3.81
N PRO A 394 20.74 -19.05 4.85
CA PRO A 394 20.39 -18.71 6.23
C PRO A 394 20.22 -17.20 6.47
N THR A 395 20.89 -16.38 5.68
CA THR A 395 20.70 -14.94 5.55
C THR A 395 20.77 -14.56 4.08
N LEU A 396 20.18 -13.43 3.72
CA LEU A 396 20.29 -12.85 2.39
C LEU A 396 21.18 -11.60 2.44
N LYS A 397 22.29 -11.60 1.70
CA LYS A 397 23.19 -10.45 1.62
C LYS A 397 22.64 -9.46 0.60
N VAL A 398 22.46 -8.22 1.03
CA VAL A 398 22.02 -7.10 0.17
C VAL A 398 22.99 -5.93 0.27
N ARG A 399 23.10 -5.16 -0.80
CA ARG A 399 23.74 -3.83 -0.81
C ARG A 399 22.66 -2.77 -0.88
N ILE A 400 22.69 -1.84 0.05
CA ILE A 400 21.86 -0.64 0.03
C ILE A 400 22.77 0.53 -0.32
N THR A 401 22.46 1.22 -1.40
CA THR A 401 23.18 2.42 -1.84
C THR A 401 22.26 3.62 -1.71
N ILE A 402 22.63 4.54 -0.84
CA ILE A 402 21.96 5.81 -0.63
C ILE A 402 22.81 6.91 -1.28
N ALA A 403 22.27 7.57 -2.29
CA ALA A 403 22.97 8.60 -3.05
C ALA A 403 22.18 9.92 -3.05
N PRO A 404 22.84 11.09 -3.10
CA PRO A 404 22.15 12.36 -3.33
C PRO A 404 21.30 12.32 -4.60
N LYS A 405 20.14 12.97 -4.58
CA LYS A 405 19.36 13.25 -5.77
C LYS A 405 20.18 14.16 -6.67
N GLU A 406 20.53 13.67 -7.85
CA GLU A 406 21.23 14.48 -8.84
C GLU A 406 20.21 15.39 -9.53
N ASN A 407 20.38 16.71 -9.42
CA ASN A 407 19.54 17.67 -10.12
C ASN A 407 20.24 18.11 -11.41
N VAL A 408 19.89 17.52 -12.55
CA VAL A 408 20.29 18.05 -13.86
C VAL A 408 19.30 19.15 -14.24
N PHE A 409 19.78 20.38 -14.38
CA PHE A 409 18.94 21.52 -14.74
C PHE A 409 19.15 21.89 -16.21
N PHE A 410 18.04 22.08 -16.92
CA PHE A 410 18.03 22.54 -18.30
C PHE A 410 17.63 24.01 -18.29
N SER A 411 18.44 24.88 -18.91
CA SER A 411 18.01 26.25 -19.21
C SER A 411 17.96 26.43 -20.72
N MET A 412 16.79 26.72 -21.26
CA MET A 412 16.66 27.27 -22.61
C MET A 412 16.94 28.76 -22.54
N ASP A 413 17.89 29.23 -23.33
CA ASP A 413 18.16 30.67 -23.44
C ASP A 413 16.97 31.34 -24.17
N LYS A 414 16.33 32.33 -23.55
CA LYS A 414 15.08 32.96 -24.04
C LYS A 414 15.31 33.88 -25.24
N ASN A 415 16.56 34.09 -25.63
CA ASN A 415 16.93 35.00 -26.70
C ASN A 415 17.45 34.18 -27.88
N TRP A 416 16.66 34.06 -28.96
CA TRP A 416 17.05 34.42 -30.33
C TRP A 416 16.21 33.81 -31.47
N ALA A 417 16.40 34.46 -32.62
CA ALA A 417 15.55 34.52 -33.80
C ALA A 417 15.73 33.37 -34.80
N VAL A 418 14.66 33.10 -35.52
CA VAL A 418 14.63 32.31 -36.75
C VAL A 418 15.55 32.96 -37.78
N THR A 419 16.76 32.44 -37.98
CA THR A 419 17.65 32.91 -39.05
C THR A 419 17.37 32.16 -40.34
N GLY A 420 16.64 32.83 -41.24
CA GLY A 420 17.00 32.90 -42.66
C GLY A 420 16.76 31.70 -43.58
N ASP A 421 16.26 30.56 -43.11
CA ASP A 421 15.78 29.48 -43.99
C ASP A 421 14.52 28.83 -43.40
N LEU A 422 13.37 29.04 -44.06
CA LEU A 422 12.04 28.52 -43.67
C LEU A 422 11.96 26.98 -43.57
N HIS A 423 13.05 26.25 -43.88
CA HIS A 423 13.12 24.80 -43.91
C HIS A 423 14.09 24.18 -42.88
N LYS A 424 14.78 25.02 -42.08
CA LYS A 424 15.66 24.58 -40.99
C LYS A 424 15.42 25.45 -39.77
N THR A 425 14.90 24.85 -38.70
CA THR A 425 14.84 25.53 -37.39
C THR A 425 15.93 24.94 -36.51
N CYS A 426 16.92 25.75 -36.15
CA CYS A 426 18.00 25.34 -35.26
C CYS A 426 17.74 25.95 -33.87
N PHE A 427 17.70 25.11 -32.83
CA PHE A 427 17.67 25.56 -31.45
C PHE A 427 19.00 25.19 -30.80
N ARG A 428 19.57 26.07 -29.98
CA ARG A 428 20.66 25.67 -29.09
C ARG A 428 20.11 25.46 -27.68
N VAL A 429 20.37 24.28 -27.12
CA VAL A 429 20.04 23.95 -25.74
C VAL A 429 21.35 23.82 -24.98
N LYS A 430 21.48 24.56 -23.89
CA LYS A 430 22.63 24.44 -22.98
C LYS A 430 22.22 23.56 -21.82
N ILE A 431 22.88 22.41 -21.68
CA ILE A 431 22.65 21.47 -20.59
C ILE A 431 23.71 21.72 -19.54
N PHE A 432 23.29 21.93 -18.29
CA PHE A 432 24.18 22.11 -17.16
C PHE A 432 23.95 21.01 -16.14
N ASN A 433 25.04 20.44 -15.65
CA ASN A 433 25.00 19.60 -14.47
C ASN A 433 25.30 20.48 -13.24
N LYS A 434 24.27 20.82 -12.46
CA LYS A 434 24.45 21.49 -11.15
C LYS A 434 24.49 20.48 -9.99
N GLY A 435 24.54 19.18 -10.29
CA GLY A 435 24.78 18.12 -9.31
C GLY A 435 26.26 18.02 -8.95
N SER A 436 26.57 17.28 -7.89
CA SER A 436 27.93 17.12 -7.37
C SER A 436 28.75 16.05 -8.08
N ASN A 437 28.13 15.21 -8.92
CA ASN A 437 28.78 14.10 -9.63
C ASN A 437 28.67 14.28 -11.15
N PRO A 438 29.61 13.76 -11.94
CA PRO A 438 29.47 13.70 -13.39
C PRO A 438 28.26 12.86 -13.83
N VAL A 439 27.52 13.33 -14.82
CA VAL A 439 26.36 12.64 -15.42
C VAL A 439 26.71 12.22 -16.85
N MET A 440 26.32 11.02 -17.27
CA MET A 440 26.43 10.61 -18.66
C MET A 440 25.14 10.95 -19.41
N LEU A 441 25.25 11.30 -20.68
CA LEU A 441 24.10 11.52 -21.55
C LEU A 441 24.13 10.44 -22.63
N ASP A 442 23.24 9.46 -22.57
CA ASP A 442 23.00 8.61 -23.75
C ASP A 442 22.19 9.41 -24.76
N CYS A 443 22.71 9.51 -25.97
CA CYS A 443 22.32 10.52 -26.93
C CYS A 443 22.31 9.94 -28.33
N ASP A 444 21.31 10.33 -29.13
CA ASP A 444 21.31 10.02 -30.56
C ASP A 444 22.52 10.72 -31.22
N PRO A 445 23.48 9.98 -31.81
CA PRO A 445 24.66 10.57 -32.44
C PRO A 445 24.32 11.53 -33.58
N GLN A 446 23.15 11.38 -34.22
CA GLN A 446 22.68 12.30 -35.26
C GLN A 446 22.33 13.68 -34.71
N VAL A 447 22.06 13.77 -33.40
CA VAL A 447 21.69 15.00 -32.70
C VAL A 447 22.88 15.59 -31.91
N PHE A 448 23.71 14.73 -31.32
CA PHE A 448 24.76 15.16 -30.39
C PHE A 448 26.19 15.05 -30.96
N GLY A 449 26.36 14.51 -32.18
CA GLY A 449 27.65 14.28 -32.83
C GLY A 449 28.50 13.17 -32.20
N GLU A 450 28.16 12.76 -30.98
CA GLU A 450 28.85 11.77 -30.16
C GLU A 450 27.80 10.97 -29.38
N LYS A 451 28.01 9.65 -29.23
CA LYS A 451 27.25 8.82 -28.30
C LYS A 451 27.88 8.94 -26.90
N ASN A 452 27.09 8.94 -25.83
CA ASN A 452 27.56 8.94 -24.44
C ASN A 452 28.37 10.19 -24.04
N VAL A 453 27.71 11.34 -23.91
CA VAL A 453 28.37 12.61 -23.54
C VAL A 453 28.48 12.76 -22.02
N LYS A 454 29.69 12.93 -21.49
CA LYS A 454 29.92 13.20 -20.07
C LYS A 454 29.73 14.68 -19.71
N LEU A 455 28.89 14.97 -18.72
CA LEU A 455 28.69 16.29 -18.11
C LEU A 455 29.26 16.32 -16.69
N ASN A 456 30.38 17.03 -16.49
CA ASN A 456 30.95 17.22 -15.16
C ASN A 456 30.18 18.29 -14.34
N PRO A 457 30.24 18.27 -13.00
CA PRO A 457 29.69 19.31 -12.13
C PRO A 457 30.14 20.72 -12.57
N ASP A 458 29.21 21.67 -12.55
CA ASP A 458 29.40 23.09 -12.90
C ASP A 458 29.88 23.39 -14.33
N ASN A 459 30.02 22.36 -15.18
CA ASN A 459 30.27 22.52 -16.61
C ASN A 459 28.95 22.53 -17.39
N GLY A 460 28.80 23.51 -18.27
CA GLY A 460 27.74 23.55 -19.28
C GLY A 460 28.24 23.08 -20.64
N LYS A 461 27.57 22.11 -21.27
CA LYS A 461 27.78 21.80 -22.69
C LYS A 461 26.67 22.47 -23.49
N GLU A 462 27.05 23.33 -24.43
CA GLU A 462 26.13 23.95 -25.39
C GLU A 462 25.93 22.99 -26.55
N ILE A 463 24.67 22.74 -26.92
CA ILE A 463 24.30 21.75 -27.93
C ILE A 463 23.42 22.43 -28.96
N SER A 464 23.74 22.27 -30.24
CA SER A 464 22.93 22.79 -31.34
C SER A 464 22.02 21.68 -31.87
N LEU A 465 20.73 21.74 -31.55
CA LEU A 465 19.67 20.94 -32.17
C LEU A 465 19.29 21.55 -33.52
N VAL A 466 19.81 20.98 -34.62
CA VAL A 466 19.39 21.38 -35.97
C VAL A 466 18.22 20.50 -36.40
N LEU A 467 17.01 21.06 -36.47
CA LEU A 467 15.86 20.37 -37.07
C LEU A 467 15.78 20.76 -38.54
N SER A 468 16.08 19.80 -39.42
CA SER A 468 15.89 19.95 -40.86
C SER A 468 14.58 19.28 -41.27
N TYR A 469 13.64 20.05 -41.83
CA TYR A 469 12.40 19.48 -42.36
C TYR A 469 12.59 19.16 -43.85
N PRO A 470 12.26 17.95 -44.32
CA PRO A 470 12.23 17.68 -45.75
C PRO A 470 11.12 18.52 -46.41
N LYS A 471 11.46 19.19 -47.51
CA LYS A 471 10.64 20.17 -48.25
C LYS A 471 9.22 19.69 -48.63
N ASN A 472 8.96 18.39 -48.55
CA ASN A 472 7.78 17.72 -49.10
C ASN A 472 6.84 17.13 -48.04
N LYS A 473 7.01 17.46 -46.75
CA LYS A 473 6.10 17.05 -45.66
C LYS A 473 5.53 18.25 -44.87
N LEU A 474 5.07 19.27 -45.60
CA LEU A 474 4.16 20.27 -45.03
C LEU A 474 2.81 19.59 -44.75
N GLY A 475 2.60 19.16 -43.50
CA GLY A 475 1.38 18.46 -43.08
C GLY A 475 1.50 17.61 -41.79
N GLU A 476 2.71 17.35 -41.28
CA GLU A 476 2.84 16.64 -40.00
C GLU A 476 2.60 17.60 -38.81
N ARG A 477 1.49 17.37 -38.11
CA ARG A 477 0.82 18.24 -37.14
C ARG A 477 1.58 18.47 -35.82
N LEU A 478 2.63 17.71 -35.56
CA LEU A 478 3.43 17.73 -34.34
C LEU A 478 4.70 16.91 -34.58
N VAL A 479 5.88 17.49 -34.34
CA VAL A 479 7.10 16.68 -34.21
C VAL A 479 7.39 16.56 -32.73
N GLU A 480 7.07 15.37 -32.21
CA GLU A 480 7.47 14.96 -30.88
C GLU A 480 8.86 14.31 -30.95
N ARG A 481 9.79 14.81 -30.14
CA ARG A 481 11.08 14.16 -29.92
C ARG A 481 11.28 13.99 -28.42
N SER A 482 11.49 12.75 -28.02
CA SER A 482 11.83 12.39 -26.65
C SER A 482 13.30 12.02 -26.58
N PHE A 483 13.99 12.46 -25.54
CA PHE A 483 15.34 12.01 -25.22
C PHE A 483 15.43 11.65 -23.74
N SER A 484 16.26 10.68 -23.42
CA SER A 484 16.59 10.31 -22.05
C SER A 484 17.99 10.83 -21.68
N VAL A 485 18.22 11.07 -20.41
CA VAL A 485 19.53 11.37 -19.81
C VAL A 485 19.76 10.36 -18.71
N GLU A 486 20.92 9.68 -18.71
CA GLU A 486 21.21 8.60 -17.78
C GLU A 486 22.44 8.92 -16.92
N SER A 487 22.24 9.24 -15.65
CA SER A 487 23.35 9.19 -14.69
C SER A 487 23.60 7.76 -14.23
N GLU A 488 24.66 7.49 -13.46
CA GLU A 488 24.89 6.16 -12.88
C GLU A 488 23.65 5.66 -12.11
N ASN A 489 22.92 6.58 -11.45
CA ASN A 489 21.85 6.25 -10.51
C ASN A 489 20.43 6.71 -10.94
N GLN A 490 20.27 7.54 -11.97
CA GLN A 490 18.95 8.05 -12.41
C GLN A 490 18.82 8.11 -13.93
N THR A 491 17.58 7.96 -14.43
CA THR A 491 17.23 8.23 -15.84
C THR A 491 16.18 9.33 -15.88
N PHE A 492 16.47 10.42 -16.58
CA PHE A 492 15.56 11.53 -16.79
C PHE A 492 14.98 11.45 -18.19
N PHE A 493 13.66 11.57 -18.34
CA PHE A 493 12.98 11.59 -19.63
C PHE A 493 12.54 13.01 -19.97
N PHE A 494 12.94 13.49 -21.16
CA PHE A 494 12.55 14.79 -21.68
C PHE A 494 11.75 14.61 -22.95
N LYS A 495 10.63 15.32 -23.03
CA LYS A 495 9.76 15.37 -24.20
C LYS A 495 9.77 16.80 -24.72
N VAL A 496 10.37 17.01 -25.89
CA VAL A 496 10.34 18.29 -26.58
C VAL A 496 9.20 18.27 -27.59
N LEU A 497 8.21 19.12 -27.34
CA LEU A 497 7.03 19.33 -28.16
C LEU A 497 7.25 20.58 -29.02
N LEU A 498 7.32 20.39 -30.34
CA LEU A 498 7.44 21.49 -31.29
C LEU A 498 6.14 21.61 -32.08
N ARG A 499 5.46 22.75 -31.91
CA ARG A 499 4.28 23.13 -32.71
C ARG A 499 4.66 24.20 -33.72
N ASN A 500 4.28 23.99 -34.97
CA ASN A 500 4.50 24.95 -36.04
C ASN A 500 3.46 26.09 -35.92
N ALA A 501 3.92 27.33 -35.78
CA ALA A 501 3.07 28.51 -35.57
C ALA A 501 2.17 28.86 -36.78
N TYR A 502 2.47 28.30 -37.96
CA TYR A 502 1.77 28.58 -39.21
C TYR A 502 0.30 28.13 -39.23
N PHE A 503 -0.04 27.05 -38.50
CA PHE A 503 -1.37 26.41 -38.59
C PHE A 503 -2.45 26.99 -37.67
N ILE A 504 -2.09 27.82 -36.69
CA ILE A 504 -3.08 28.43 -35.77
C ILE A 504 -3.84 29.58 -36.45
N MET A 505 -3.30 30.11 -37.56
CA MET A 505 -3.75 31.37 -38.18
C MET A 505 -4.20 31.21 -39.65
N ASP A 506 -4.17 30.01 -40.21
CA ASP A 506 -4.63 29.66 -41.56
C ASP A 506 -5.96 28.90 -41.44
N TYR A 507 -7.08 29.64 -41.43
CA TYR A 507 -8.40 29.13 -41.07
C TYR A 507 -9.05 28.30 -42.19
N ASN A 508 -8.64 28.55 -43.44
CA ASN A 508 -9.11 27.81 -44.61
C ASN A 508 -8.20 26.62 -44.97
N SER A 509 -7.07 26.46 -44.26
CA SER A 509 -6.11 25.35 -44.40
C SER A 509 -5.49 25.26 -45.81
N ASN A 510 -5.33 26.38 -46.50
CA ASN A 510 -4.78 26.44 -47.85
C ASN A 510 -3.25 26.62 -47.89
N GLY A 511 -2.61 26.78 -46.73
CA GLY A 511 -1.17 26.93 -46.57
C GLY A 511 -0.67 28.39 -46.66
N VAL A 512 -1.56 29.38 -46.71
CA VAL A 512 -1.26 30.81 -46.83
C VAL A 512 -2.17 31.62 -45.89
N ILE A 513 -1.64 32.58 -45.13
CA ILE A 513 -2.47 33.48 -44.33
C ILE A 513 -2.91 34.65 -45.21
N GLU A 514 -4.19 34.68 -45.55
CA GLU A 514 -4.77 35.66 -46.46
C GLU A 514 -5.62 36.70 -45.69
N GLU A 515 -6.02 37.78 -46.36
CA GLU A 515 -6.79 38.87 -45.75
C GLU A 515 -8.11 38.38 -45.12
N GLU A 516 -8.71 37.33 -45.68
CA GLU A 516 -9.93 36.68 -45.19
C GLU A 516 -9.73 35.94 -43.86
N ASP A 517 -8.55 35.35 -43.62
CA ASP A 517 -8.19 34.72 -42.34
C ASP A 517 -7.98 35.77 -41.26
N LEU A 518 -7.35 36.90 -41.60
CA LEU A 518 -7.18 38.05 -40.71
C LEU A 518 -8.54 38.68 -40.35
N LEU A 519 -9.47 38.81 -41.30
CA LEU A 519 -10.81 39.37 -41.06
C LEU A 519 -11.67 38.52 -40.10
N LYS A 520 -11.51 37.20 -40.09
CA LYS A 520 -12.16 36.32 -39.09
C LYS A 520 -11.59 36.48 -37.68
N ILE A 521 -10.29 36.74 -37.58
CA ILE A 521 -9.61 37.02 -36.30
C ILE A 521 -10.12 38.32 -35.68
N PHE A 522 -10.36 39.36 -36.51
CA PHE A 522 -10.76 40.69 -36.02
C PHE A 522 -12.27 40.94 -35.94
N SER A 523 -13.11 40.15 -36.61
CA SER A 523 -14.58 40.33 -36.62
C SER A 523 -15.31 39.80 -35.37
N GLY A 524 -14.65 38.99 -34.54
CA GLY A 524 -15.20 38.49 -33.28
C GLY A 524 -14.98 39.38 -32.05
N LEU A 525 -14.22 40.47 -32.18
CA LEU A 525 -13.84 41.33 -31.05
C LEU A 525 -14.87 42.46 -30.85
N ASN A 526 -15.88 42.23 -30.01
CA ASN A 526 -16.69 43.31 -29.45
C ASN A 526 -15.97 43.90 -28.22
N THR A 527 -15.29 45.02 -28.42
CA THR A 527 -14.24 45.57 -27.55
C THR A 527 -14.72 46.37 -26.33
N LYS A 528 -15.93 46.14 -25.81
CA LYS A 528 -16.47 47.04 -24.77
C LYS A 528 -16.56 46.57 -23.33
N GLU A 529 -16.80 45.31 -22.98
CA GLU A 529 -16.86 44.94 -21.54
C GLU A 529 -16.54 43.44 -21.31
N MET A 530 -15.27 43.10 -21.06
CA MET A 530 -14.90 41.84 -20.38
C MET A 530 -13.63 42.06 -19.54
N LYS A 531 -13.66 41.67 -18.26
CA LYS A 531 -12.45 41.43 -17.47
C LYS A 531 -11.87 40.10 -17.95
N TYR A 532 -10.69 40.14 -18.57
CA TYR A 532 -10.05 38.98 -19.21
C TYR A 532 -9.09 38.21 -18.30
N ASP A 533 -9.02 38.62 -17.05
CA ASP A 533 -8.24 37.99 -15.99
C ASP A 533 -9.25 37.28 -15.09
N LEU A 534 -9.53 36.01 -15.42
CA LEU A 534 -10.61 35.25 -14.80
C LEU A 534 -10.19 34.70 -13.43
N ASP A 535 -8.89 34.61 -13.15
CA ASP A 535 -8.34 34.21 -11.86
C ASP A 535 -7.84 35.39 -11.00
N GLY A 536 -7.81 36.60 -11.55
CA GLY A 536 -7.61 37.86 -10.82
C GLY A 536 -6.14 38.17 -10.52
N ASP A 537 -5.21 37.58 -11.28
CA ASP A 537 -3.77 37.69 -11.06
C ASP A 537 -3.10 38.89 -11.76
N GLY A 538 -3.88 39.64 -12.55
CA GLY A 538 -3.47 40.81 -13.32
C GLY A 538 -2.83 40.50 -14.68
N VAL A 539 -2.82 39.25 -15.13
CA VAL A 539 -2.15 38.78 -16.35
C VAL A 539 -3.06 37.85 -17.17
N VAL A 540 -3.50 38.30 -18.34
CA VAL A 540 -4.31 37.47 -19.25
C VAL A 540 -3.45 36.39 -19.91
N GLY A 541 -3.63 35.14 -19.48
CA GLY A 541 -2.81 33.99 -19.87
C GLY A 541 -3.53 32.94 -20.73
N TYR A 542 -2.81 31.87 -21.08
CA TYR A 542 -3.32 30.74 -21.88
C TYR A 542 -4.53 30.04 -21.24
N GLY A 543 -4.62 30.06 -19.90
CA GLY A 543 -5.73 29.52 -19.12
C GLY A 543 -7.03 30.31 -19.32
N ASP A 544 -6.96 31.63 -19.23
CA ASP A 544 -8.10 32.53 -19.49
C ASP A 544 -8.63 32.38 -20.91
N PHE A 545 -7.71 32.18 -21.87
CA PHE A 545 -8.03 31.97 -23.29
C PHE A 545 -8.75 30.63 -23.56
N ILE A 546 -8.36 29.55 -22.88
CA ILE A 546 -9.03 28.25 -23.00
C ILE A 546 -10.43 28.29 -22.37
N VAL A 547 -10.60 29.00 -21.26
CA VAL A 547 -11.91 29.12 -20.60
C VAL A 547 -12.83 30.03 -21.40
N ALA A 548 -12.35 31.16 -21.92
CA ALA A 548 -13.11 32.05 -22.79
C ALA A 548 -13.57 31.35 -24.08
N SER A 549 -12.72 30.52 -24.69
CA SER A 549 -13.07 29.76 -25.90
C SER A 549 -14.08 28.64 -25.67
N ARG A 550 -14.28 28.16 -24.43
CA ARG A 550 -15.34 27.20 -24.08
C ARG A 550 -16.75 27.82 -23.99
N TYR A 551 -16.84 29.14 -23.81
CA TYR A 551 -18.14 29.85 -23.75
C TYR A 551 -18.63 30.33 -25.12
N ILE A 552 -17.81 30.20 -26.17
CA ILE A 552 -18.12 30.63 -27.55
C ILE A 552 -18.60 29.43 -28.38
N GLY A 553 -19.84 28.98 -28.14
CA GLY A 553 -20.64 28.12 -29.03
C GLY A 553 -20.36 26.60 -28.91
N VAL A 554 -21.31 25.68 -28.77
CA VAL A 554 -22.76 25.71 -29.08
C VAL A 554 -23.48 24.66 -28.22
N LYS A 555 -24.63 25.07 -27.65
CA LYS A 555 -25.73 24.21 -27.16
C LYS A 555 -26.27 23.30 -28.27
N TYR A 556 -26.58 22.03 -28.00
CA TYR A 556 -27.95 21.48 -28.08
C TYR A 556 -27.96 19.96 -27.79
N LYS A 557 -28.85 19.60 -26.85
CA LYS A 557 -29.41 18.29 -26.43
C LYS A 557 -28.49 17.08 -26.33
#